data_AF-A0A6B2DKB3-F1
#
_entry.id   AF-A0A6B2DKB3-F1
#
_cell.length_a   1.000
_cell.length_b   1.000
_cell.length_c   1.000
_cell.angle_alpha   90.00
_cell.angle_beta   90.00
_cell.angle_gamma   90.00
#
_symmetry.space_group_name_H-M   'P 1'
#
loop_
_entity.id
_entity.type
_entity.pdbx_description
1 polymer ?
#
loop_
_entity_poly.entity_id
_entity_poly.type
_entity_poly.pdbx_seq_one_letter_code
_entity_poly.pdbx_strand_id
1 'polypeptide(L)'
;MPKRPLLPDTIAPSWLVVQLLGTLFFAVTLLTAREPDPRVWAAYGVASACWLGFVVLAPRLPKTAAVLLAVASVLPAALVGRAGDSSAIILSAVALGRLATLTTTGVGVILGIGLLDIALAVTSHVLAGHSPGATLAEPAVLLLLVLVGLNRRQYEVQAKQAEALLEQTRLAQAEHARAAALDERTRIARELHDVLAHSLGALGVQLELAEALLAEKSDVDGALRSVKRSRRLAADGLAEARDAVAALRRDIPPLADVLAAAA
;
A
#
# COMPACT_ATOMS: atom_id res chain seq x y z
N MET A 1 -2.05 12.44 7.42
CA MET A 1 -3.34 12.77 6.76
C MET A 1 -3.67 11.67 5.76
N PRO A 2 -4.74 10.88 5.95
CA PRO A 2 -5.15 9.89 4.95
C PRO A 2 -5.57 10.63 3.68
N LYS A 3 -5.01 10.23 2.53
CA LYS A 3 -5.45 10.74 1.23
C LYS A 3 -6.93 10.34 1.09
N ARG A 4 -7.82 11.33 1.12
CA ARG A 4 -9.23 11.12 0.77
C ARG A 4 -9.26 10.43 -0.60
N PRO A 5 -9.98 9.31 -0.76
CA PRO A 5 -10.21 8.76 -2.08
C PRO A 5 -10.77 9.88 -2.96
N LEU A 6 -10.21 10.04 -4.15
CA LEU A 6 -10.80 10.92 -5.16
C LEU A 6 -12.25 10.47 -5.33
N LEU A 7 -13.20 11.42 -5.30
CA LEU A 7 -14.65 11.21 -5.42
C LEU A 7 -15.14 10.09 -6.37
N PRO A 8 -14.47 9.71 -7.48
CA PRO A 8 -14.86 8.52 -8.26
C PRO A 8 -14.69 7.15 -7.55
N ASP A 9 -13.71 6.95 -6.66
CA ASP A 9 -13.38 5.60 -6.14
C ASP A 9 -14.38 5.07 -5.11
N THR A 10 -15.26 5.92 -4.57
CA THR A 10 -16.32 5.51 -3.63
C THR A 10 -17.59 5.03 -4.33
N ILE A 11 -17.78 5.32 -5.63
CA ILE A 11 -19.00 5.02 -6.38
C ILE A 11 -18.79 3.87 -7.38
N ALA A 12 -17.61 3.79 -8.00
CA ALA A 12 -17.24 2.68 -8.87
C ALA A 12 -15.73 2.51 -8.86
N PRO A 13 -15.20 1.28 -8.86
CA PRO A 13 -13.77 1.08 -8.92
C PRO A 13 -13.22 1.67 -10.23
N SER A 14 -12.14 2.44 -10.15
CA SER A 14 -11.58 3.20 -11.28
C SER A 14 -11.34 2.38 -12.56
N TRP A 15 -11.06 1.07 -12.44
CA TRP A 15 -10.93 0.17 -13.60
C TRP A 15 -12.22 0.02 -14.40
N LEU A 16 -13.38 0.02 -13.72
CA LEU A 16 -14.70 -0.12 -14.32
C LEU A 16 -15.08 1.15 -15.08
N VAL A 17 -14.78 2.33 -14.51
CA VAL A 17 -15.00 3.62 -15.17
C VAL A 17 -14.20 3.71 -16.47
N VAL A 18 -12.92 3.33 -16.44
CA VAL A 18 -12.06 3.32 -17.66
C VAL A 18 -12.60 2.34 -18.70
N GLN A 19 -13.12 1.20 -18.28
CA GLN A 19 -13.66 0.18 -19.18
C GLN A 19 -15.00 0.58 -19.81
N LEU A 20 -15.89 1.21 -19.04
CA LEU A 20 -17.13 1.78 -19.55
C LEU A 20 -16.85 2.93 -20.51
N LEU A 21 -15.94 3.84 -20.17
CA LEU A 21 -15.53 4.93 -21.05
C LEU A 21 -14.93 4.40 -22.35
N GLY A 22 -14.00 3.44 -22.29
CA GLY A 22 -13.41 2.88 -23.51
C GLY A 22 -14.44 2.15 -24.39
N THR A 23 -15.38 1.43 -23.78
CA THR A 23 -16.48 0.77 -24.51
C THR A 23 -17.43 1.80 -25.14
N LEU A 24 -17.73 2.89 -24.43
CA LEU A 24 -18.49 4.01 -24.96
C LEU A 24 -17.77 4.68 -26.13
N PHE A 25 -16.45 4.90 -26.03
CA PHE A 25 -15.64 5.44 -27.13
C PHE A 25 -15.70 4.53 -28.36
N PHE A 26 -15.48 3.22 -28.20
CA PHE A 26 -15.61 2.26 -29.31
C PHE A 26 -17.00 2.32 -29.96
N ALA A 27 -18.06 2.31 -29.15
CA ALA A 27 -19.44 2.36 -29.64
C ALA A 27 -19.76 3.66 -30.38
N VAL A 28 -19.40 4.82 -29.81
CA VAL A 28 -19.61 6.13 -30.44
C VAL A 28 -18.81 6.23 -31.74
N THR A 29 -17.55 5.82 -31.73
CA THR A 29 -16.70 5.84 -32.93
C THR A 29 -17.28 4.99 -34.06
N LEU A 30 -17.78 3.78 -33.77
CA LEU A 30 -18.47 2.94 -34.77
C LEU A 30 -19.75 3.58 -35.32
N LEU A 31 -20.51 4.28 -34.48
CA LEU A 31 -21.75 4.94 -34.89
C LEU A 31 -21.49 6.19 -35.75
N THR A 32 -20.37 6.88 -35.51
CA THR A 32 -20.01 8.11 -36.23
C THR A 32 -19.13 7.87 -37.45
N ALA A 33 -18.45 6.71 -37.53
CA ALA A 33 -17.52 6.39 -38.59
C ALA A 33 -18.20 6.41 -39.96
N ARG A 34 -17.58 7.11 -40.91
CA ARG A 34 -18.08 7.22 -42.30
C ARG A 34 -17.02 6.73 -43.26
N GLU A 35 -16.82 5.41 -43.25
CA GLU A 35 -15.74 4.79 -44.00
C GLU A 35 -16.21 4.29 -45.38
N PRO A 36 -15.58 4.75 -46.49
CA PRO A 36 -15.92 4.30 -47.83
C PRO A 36 -15.36 2.91 -48.18
N ASP A 37 -14.34 2.42 -47.45
CA ASP A 37 -13.69 1.15 -47.71
C ASP A 37 -14.23 0.02 -46.81
N PRO A 38 -14.78 -1.08 -47.37
CA PRO A 38 -15.28 -2.21 -46.59
C PRO A 38 -14.20 -2.92 -45.75
N ARG A 39 -12.92 -2.82 -46.14
CA ARG A 39 -11.80 -3.41 -45.37
C ARG A 39 -11.60 -2.71 -44.03
N VAL A 40 -11.84 -1.40 -43.98
CA VAL A 40 -11.75 -0.60 -42.75
C VAL A 40 -12.87 -1.01 -41.79
N TRP A 41 -14.09 -1.19 -42.30
CA TRP A 41 -15.21 -1.74 -41.50
C TRP A 41 -14.93 -3.14 -40.96
N ALA A 42 -14.34 -4.03 -41.75
CA ALA A 42 -13.94 -5.35 -41.28
C ALA A 42 -12.92 -5.26 -40.14
N ALA A 43 -11.91 -4.39 -40.26
CA ALA A 43 -10.93 -4.17 -39.20
C ALA A 43 -11.57 -3.58 -37.93
N TYR A 44 -12.53 -2.65 -38.05
CA TYR A 44 -13.24 -2.10 -36.89
C TYR A 44 -14.12 -3.14 -36.21
N GLY A 45 -14.78 -4.01 -36.98
CA GLY A 45 -15.54 -5.13 -36.45
C GLY A 45 -14.66 -6.09 -35.64
N VAL A 46 -13.49 -6.46 -36.18
CA VAL A 46 -12.53 -7.31 -35.47
C VAL A 46 -11.96 -6.61 -34.24
N ALA A 47 -11.55 -5.35 -34.34
CA ALA A 47 -11.02 -4.58 -33.22
C ALA A 47 -12.06 -4.45 -32.09
N SER A 48 -13.33 -4.25 -32.44
CA SER A 48 -14.44 -4.15 -31.48
C SER A 48 -14.75 -5.50 -30.84
N ALA A 49 -14.73 -6.59 -31.61
CA ALA A 49 -14.87 -7.94 -31.08
C ALA A 49 -13.73 -8.28 -30.11
N CYS A 50 -12.50 -7.89 -30.44
CA CYS A 50 -11.35 -8.05 -29.56
C CYS A 50 -11.46 -7.19 -28.30
N TRP A 51 -11.96 -5.95 -28.40
CA TRP A 51 -12.26 -5.10 -27.25
C TRP A 51 -13.30 -5.72 -26.32
N LEU A 52 -14.42 -6.20 -26.86
CA LEU A 52 -15.46 -6.88 -26.08
C LEU A 52 -14.95 -8.19 -25.46
N GLY A 53 -14.14 -8.95 -26.21
CA GLY A 53 -13.43 -10.12 -25.69
C GLY A 53 -12.53 -9.76 -24.52
N PHE A 54 -11.77 -8.66 -24.63
CA PHE A 54 -10.97 -8.11 -23.53
C PHE A 54 -11.85 -7.78 -22.32
N VAL A 55 -12.98 -7.11 -22.53
CA VAL A 55 -13.91 -6.72 -21.45
C VAL A 55 -14.37 -7.93 -20.62
N VAL A 56 -14.61 -9.07 -21.28
CA VAL A 56 -15.09 -10.30 -20.64
C VAL A 56 -13.95 -11.16 -20.07
N LEU A 57 -12.81 -11.24 -20.77
CA LEU A 57 -11.71 -12.14 -20.42
C LEU A 57 -10.64 -11.50 -19.52
N ALA A 58 -10.59 -10.17 -19.40
CA ALA A 58 -9.60 -9.47 -18.59
C ALA A 58 -9.48 -9.96 -17.13
N PRO A 59 -10.59 -10.29 -16.41
CA PRO A 59 -10.50 -10.79 -15.05
C PRO A 59 -9.98 -12.23 -14.94
N ARG A 60 -10.11 -13.03 -16.01
CA ARG A 60 -9.84 -14.48 -15.98
C ARG A 60 -8.51 -14.86 -16.63
N LEU A 61 -8.12 -14.18 -17.71
CA LEU A 61 -7.02 -14.58 -18.59
C LEU A 61 -6.19 -13.35 -19.01
N PRO A 62 -5.31 -12.82 -18.14
CA PRO A 62 -4.64 -11.53 -18.37
C PRO A 62 -3.71 -11.54 -19.59
N LYS A 63 -3.11 -12.69 -19.94
CA LYS A 63 -2.29 -12.81 -21.15
C LYS A 63 -3.15 -12.69 -22.43
N THR A 64 -4.32 -13.31 -22.46
CA THR A 64 -5.24 -13.21 -23.60
C THR A 64 -5.79 -11.80 -23.75
N ALA A 65 -6.07 -11.13 -22.62
CA ALA A 65 -6.52 -9.74 -22.59
C ALA A 65 -5.53 -8.78 -23.27
N ALA A 66 -4.22 -8.96 -23.02
CA ALA A 66 -3.17 -8.18 -23.67
C ALA A 66 -3.10 -8.43 -25.18
N VAL A 67 -3.23 -9.70 -25.61
CA VAL A 67 -3.25 -10.05 -27.04
C VAL A 67 -4.47 -9.45 -27.74
N LEU A 68 -5.65 -9.52 -27.12
CA LEU A 68 -6.87 -8.94 -27.68
C LEU A 68 -6.76 -7.42 -27.83
N LEU A 69 -6.20 -6.71 -26.84
CA LEU A 69 -5.96 -5.28 -26.96
C LEU A 69 -4.92 -4.93 -28.02
N ALA A 70 -3.86 -5.74 -28.17
CA ALA A 70 -2.86 -5.56 -29.21
C ALA A 70 -3.48 -5.70 -30.61
N VAL A 71 -4.33 -6.71 -30.81
CA VAL A 71 -5.05 -6.87 -32.09
C VAL A 71 -6.03 -5.71 -32.32
N ALA A 72 -6.71 -5.26 -31.26
CA ALA A 72 -7.63 -4.12 -31.33
C ALA A 72 -6.92 -2.78 -31.62
N SER A 73 -5.62 -2.64 -31.33
CA SER A 73 -4.85 -1.45 -31.68
C SER A 73 -4.20 -1.52 -33.06
N VAL A 74 -3.59 -2.66 -33.38
CA VAL A 74 -2.80 -2.88 -34.60
C VAL A 74 -3.65 -2.84 -35.87
N LEU A 75 -4.86 -3.41 -35.83
CA LEU A 75 -5.71 -3.50 -37.02
C LEU A 75 -6.20 -2.13 -37.53
N PRO A 76 -6.75 -1.23 -36.69
CA PRO A 76 -7.05 0.13 -37.10
C PRO A 76 -5.80 0.92 -37.54
N ALA A 77 -4.68 0.78 -36.83
CA ALA A 77 -3.43 1.47 -37.16
C ALA A 77 -2.87 1.08 -38.54
N ALA A 78 -2.98 -0.19 -38.93
CA ALA A 78 -2.55 -0.65 -40.26
C ALA A 78 -3.36 -0.04 -41.41
N LEU A 79 -4.63 0.28 -41.18
CA LEU A 79 -5.55 0.77 -42.19
C LEU A 79 -5.86 2.27 -42.07
N VAL A 80 -5.18 3.00 -41.16
CA VAL A 80 -5.51 4.39 -40.88
C VAL A 80 -5.35 5.32 -42.08
N GLY A 81 -4.39 5.09 -42.97
CA GLY A 81 -4.25 5.88 -44.20
C GLY A 81 -5.37 5.65 -45.20
N ARG A 82 -6.16 4.58 -45.03
CA ARG A 82 -7.36 4.30 -45.84
C ARG A 82 -8.64 4.82 -45.18
N ALA A 83 -8.57 5.21 -43.90
CA ALA A 83 -9.69 5.75 -43.18
C ALA A 83 -10.01 7.16 -43.69
N GLY A 84 -11.29 7.44 -43.92
CA GLY A 84 -11.78 8.74 -44.36
C GLY A 84 -11.90 9.76 -43.22
N ASP A 85 -11.88 9.29 -41.97
CA ASP A 85 -11.99 10.11 -40.77
C ASP A 85 -10.99 9.68 -39.65
N SER A 86 -11.13 10.27 -38.46
CA SER A 86 -10.23 9.99 -37.32
C SER A 86 -10.61 8.73 -36.51
N SER A 87 -11.58 7.92 -36.96
CA SER A 87 -12.06 6.75 -36.22
C SER A 87 -10.98 5.70 -36.01
N ALA A 88 -10.15 5.41 -37.01
CA ALA A 88 -9.02 4.49 -36.88
C ALA A 88 -8.04 4.94 -35.77
N ILE A 89 -7.74 6.24 -35.71
CA ILE A 89 -6.86 6.85 -34.70
C ILE A 89 -7.47 6.68 -33.30
N ILE A 90 -8.78 6.92 -33.14
CA ILE A 90 -9.45 6.81 -31.84
C ILE A 90 -9.44 5.36 -31.35
N LEU A 91 -9.77 4.40 -32.23
CA LEU A 91 -9.80 2.97 -31.86
C LEU A 91 -8.41 2.46 -31.48
N SER A 92 -7.38 2.79 -32.27
CA SER A 92 -6.00 2.40 -31.97
C SER A 92 -5.49 3.04 -30.67
N ALA A 93 -5.75 4.34 -30.48
CA ALA A 93 -5.39 5.10 -29.29
C ALA A 93 -6.02 4.55 -28.00
N VAL A 94 -7.33 4.26 -28.02
CA VAL A 94 -8.04 3.74 -26.84
C VAL A 94 -7.55 2.33 -26.48
N ALA A 95 -7.36 1.46 -27.48
CA ALA A 95 -6.85 0.11 -27.27
C ALA A 95 -5.41 0.11 -26.72
N LEU A 96 -4.51 0.88 -27.35
CA LEU A 96 -3.10 0.97 -26.95
C LEU A 96 -2.94 1.67 -25.59
N GLY A 97 -3.68 2.76 -25.36
CA GLY A 97 -3.70 3.44 -24.07
C GLY A 97 -4.17 2.50 -22.95
N ARG A 98 -5.19 1.68 -23.20
CA ARG A 98 -5.63 0.67 -22.23
C ARG A 98 -4.56 -0.40 -22.00
N LEU A 99 -3.92 -0.89 -23.06
CA LEU A 99 -2.83 -1.86 -22.97
C LEU A 99 -1.66 -1.33 -22.12
N ALA A 100 -1.31 -0.04 -22.27
CA ALA A 100 -0.23 0.60 -21.53
C ALA A 100 -0.49 0.68 -20.01
N THR A 101 -1.76 0.71 -19.60
CA THR A 101 -2.16 0.70 -18.19
C THR A 101 -2.15 -0.70 -17.55
N LEU A 102 -2.00 -1.77 -18.32
CA LEU A 102 -1.99 -3.13 -17.76
C LEU A 102 -0.69 -3.40 -16.98
N THR A 103 -0.81 -3.63 -15.67
CA THR A 103 0.33 -3.96 -14.80
C THR A 103 0.89 -5.35 -15.05
N THR A 104 0.09 -6.26 -15.61
CA THR A 104 0.47 -7.66 -15.91
C THR A 104 1.34 -7.80 -17.15
N THR A 105 1.33 -6.81 -18.04
CA THR A 105 2.06 -6.85 -19.31
C THR A 105 3.47 -6.28 -19.14
N GLY A 106 4.48 -6.90 -19.74
CA GLY A 106 5.86 -6.37 -19.71
C GLY A 106 5.96 -5.04 -20.44
N VAL A 107 6.75 -4.09 -19.92
CA VAL A 107 6.95 -2.76 -20.55
C VAL A 107 7.52 -2.91 -21.97
N GLY A 108 8.44 -3.86 -22.19
CA GLY A 108 8.99 -4.12 -23.52
C GLY A 108 7.95 -4.56 -24.55
N VAL A 109 6.90 -5.29 -24.14
CA VAL A 109 5.80 -5.69 -25.03
C VAL A 109 4.94 -4.48 -25.41
N ILE A 110 4.64 -3.61 -24.43
CA ILE A 110 3.88 -2.38 -24.67
C ILE A 110 4.64 -1.46 -25.64
N LEU A 111 5.94 -1.26 -25.42
CA LEU A 111 6.78 -0.47 -26.30
C LEU A 111 6.90 -1.09 -27.70
N GLY A 112 7.04 -2.42 -27.79
CA GLY A 112 7.08 -3.13 -29.07
C GLY A 112 5.79 -2.96 -29.88
N ILE A 113 4.63 -3.10 -29.24
CA ILE A 113 3.33 -2.90 -29.89
C ILE A 113 3.13 -1.42 -30.25
N GLY A 114 3.49 -0.48 -29.37
CA GLY A 114 3.39 0.95 -29.68
C GLY A 114 4.28 1.37 -30.86
N LEU A 115 5.51 0.82 -30.95
CA LEU A 115 6.39 1.04 -32.10
C LEU A 115 5.82 0.41 -33.38
N LEU A 116 5.21 -0.76 -33.27
CA LEU A 116 4.53 -1.41 -34.40
C LEU A 116 3.35 -0.56 -34.89
N ASP A 117 2.49 -0.07 -33.99
CA ASP A 117 1.35 0.79 -34.31
C ASP A 117 1.82 2.08 -35.00
N ILE A 118 2.88 2.71 -34.48
CA ILE A 118 3.49 3.90 -35.11
C ILE A 118 4.02 3.59 -36.52
N ALA A 119 4.77 2.49 -36.69
CA ALA A 119 5.34 2.12 -37.98
C ALA A 119 4.26 1.82 -39.03
N LEU A 120 3.19 1.13 -38.62
CA LEU A 120 2.04 0.81 -39.45
C LEU A 120 1.26 2.07 -39.83
N ALA A 121 0.98 2.95 -38.86
CA ALA A 121 0.28 4.20 -39.10
C ALA A 121 1.03 5.09 -40.10
N VAL A 122 2.33 5.30 -39.88
CA VAL A 122 3.18 6.10 -40.78
C VAL A 122 3.20 5.49 -42.19
N THR A 123 3.39 4.18 -42.28
CA THR A 123 3.44 3.48 -43.58
C THR A 123 2.09 3.59 -44.31
N SER A 124 0.97 3.42 -43.59
CA SER A 124 -0.39 3.53 -44.13
C SER A 124 -0.66 4.94 -44.67
N HIS A 125 -0.32 5.98 -43.92
CA HIS A 125 -0.47 7.38 -44.34
C HIS A 125 0.41 7.75 -45.54
N VAL A 126 1.66 7.28 -45.56
CA VAL A 126 2.60 7.51 -46.67
C VAL A 126 2.10 6.84 -47.95
N LEU A 127 1.64 5.59 -47.88
CA LEU A 127 1.07 4.87 -49.03
C LEU A 127 -0.21 5.53 -49.57
N ALA A 128 -0.97 6.18 -48.69
CA ALA A 128 -2.18 6.93 -49.05
C ALA A 128 -1.90 8.35 -49.56
N GLY A 129 -0.64 8.82 -49.53
CA GLY A 129 -0.26 10.15 -50.03
C GLY A 129 -0.69 11.31 -49.15
N HIS A 130 -0.90 11.08 -47.85
CA HIS A 130 -1.25 12.15 -46.90
C HIS A 130 -0.10 13.15 -46.69
N SER A 131 -0.45 14.36 -46.24
CA SER A 131 0.55 15.39 -45.96
C SER A 131 1.47 15.00 -44.79
N PRO A 132 2.74 15.46 -44.77
CA PRO A 132 3.67 15.15 -43.67
C PRO A 132 3.20 15.60 -42.28
N GLY A 133 2.33 16.62 -42.21
CA GLY A 133 1.75 17.05 -40.93
C GLY A 133 0.72 16.05 -40.40
N ALA A 134 -0.11 15.49 -41.29
CA ALA A 134 -1.09 14.48 -40.92
C ALA A 134 -0.42 13.15 -40.52
N THR A 135 0.68 12.79 -41.19
CA THR A 135 1.41 11.54 -40.92
C THR A 135 2.09 11.52 -39.54
N LEU A 136 2.40 12.69 -38.96
CA LEU A 136 3.05 12.81 -37.65
C LEU A 136 2.06 12.98 -36.49
N ALA A 137 0.84 13.45 -36.76
CA ALA A 137 -0.14 13.75 -35.72
C ALA A 137 -0.57 12.50 -34.93
N GLU A 138 -0.90 11.41 -35.63
CA GLU A 138 -1.30 10.14 -34.99
C GLU A 138 -0.18 9.48 -34.20
N PRO A 139 1.05 9.28 -34.74
CA PRO A 139 2.17 8.79 -33.96
C PRO A 139 2.44 9.58 -32.68
N ALA A 140 2.28 10.90 -32.72
CA ALA A 140 2.43 11.75 -31.55
C ALA A 140 1.36 11.46 -30.48
N VAL A 141 0.10 11.24 -30.88
CA VAL A 141 -0.98 10.85 -29.97
C VAL A 141 -0.74 9.47 -29.36
N LEU A 142 -0.35 8.48 -30.17
CA LEU A 142 -0.04 7.13 -29.70
C LEU A 142 1.13 7.14 -28.71
N LEU A 143 2.21 7.87 -29.05
CA LEU A 143 3.36 8.04 -28.15
C LEU A 143 2.95 8.69 -26.83
N LEU A 144 2.17 9.78 -26.89
CA LEU A 144 1.68 10.46 -25.70
C LEU A 144 0.85 9.51 -24.80
N LEU A 145 -0.06 8.73 -25.37
CA LEU A 145 -0.90 7.81 -24.61
C LEU A 145 -0.12 6.64 -24.01
N VAL A 146 0.89 6.12 -24.71
CA VAL A 146 1.81 5.13 -24.14
C VAL A 146 2.56 5.72 -22.97
N LEU A 147 3.12 6.94 -23.09
CA LEU A 147 3.83 7.61 -22.00
C LEU A 147 2.92 7.87 -20.80
N VAL A 148 1.71 8.40 -21.02
CA VAL A 148 0.71 8.62 -19.97
C VAL A 148 0.30 7.31 -19.31
N GLY A 149 0.07 6.24 -20.09
CA GLY A 149 -0.28 4.92 -19.58
C GLY A 149 0.83 4.31 -18.72
N LEU A 150 2.08 4.39 -19.17
CA LEU A 150 3.25 3.92 -18.42
C LEU A 150 3.47 4.73 -17.14
N ASN A 151 3.32 6.06 -17.21
CA ASN A 151 3.43 6.93 -16.05
C ASN A 151 2.34 6.64 -15.01
N ARG A 152 1.08 6.48 -15.44
CA ARG A 152 -0.01 6.05 -14.57
C ARG A 152 0.27 4.69 -13.92
N ARG A 153 0.75 3.73 -14.71
CA ARG A 153 1.14 2.41 -14.20
C ARG A 153 2.23 2.51 -13.13
N GLN A 154 3.24 3.36 -13.33
CA GLN A 154 4.30 3.59 -12.34
C GLN A 154 3.72 4.17 -11.05
N TYR A 155 2.82 5.15 -11.15
CA TYR A 155 2.14 5.71 -9.99
C TYR A 155 1.33 4.66 -9.22
N GLU A 156 0.59 3.78 -9.91
CA GLU A 156 -0.19 2.72 -9.26
C GLU A 156 0.71 1.70 -8.55
N VAL A 157 1.84 1.32 -9.15
CA VAL A 157 2.82 0.42 -8.51
C VAL A 157 3.46 1.07 -7.28
N GLN A 158 3.87 2.34 -7.39
CA GLN A 158 4.47 3.08 -6.28
C GLN A 158 3.48 3.29 -5.13
N ALA A 159 2.21 3.59 -5.44
CA ALA A 159 1.17 3.74 -4.42
C ALA A 159 0.99 2.46 -3.60
N LYS A 160 0.90 1.30 -4.27
CA LYS A 160 0.79 -0.01 -3.60
C LYS A 160 2.01 -0.33 -2.74
N GLN A 161 3.21 0.00 -3.23
CA GLN A 161 4.44 -0.19 -2.46
C GLN A 161 4.48 0.71 -1.22
N ALA A 162 4.07 1.98 -1.36
CA ALA A 162 4.02 2.92 -0.24
C ALA A 162 3.01 2.48 0.83
N GLU A 163 1.84 1.98 0.42
CA GLU A 163 0.84 1.42 1.34
C GLU A 163 1.38 0.21 2.10
N ALA A 164 2.02 -0.73 1.40
CA ALA A 164 2.63 -1.90 2.03
C ALA A 164 3.75 -1.52 3.02
N LEU A 165 4.59 -0.54 2.68
CA LEU A 165 5.64 -0.03 3.57
C LEU A 165 5.07 0.67 4.81
N LEU A 166 3.98 1.43 4.65
CA LEU A 166 3.29 2.07 5.79
C LEU A 166 2.70 1.02 6.73
N GLU A 167 2.10 -0.03 6.21
CA GLU A 167 1.57 -1.14 7.01
C GLU A 167 2.69 -1.87 7.77
N GLN A 168 3.78 -2.21 7.08
CA GLN A 168 4.96 -2.82 7.72
C GLN A 168 5.55 -1.94 8.83
N THR A 169 5.64 -0.62 8.58
CA THR A 169 6.16 0.33 9.57
C THR A 169 5.26 0.40 10.81
N ARG A 170 3.92 0.39 10.62
CA ARG A 170 2.98 0.37 11.74
C ARG A 170 3.10 -0.90 12.57
N LEU A 171 3.22 -2.06 11.92
CA LEU A 171 3.42 -3.33 12.62
C LEU A 171 4.74 -3.33 13.40
N ALA A 172 5.83 -2.87 12.79
CA ALA A 172 7.12 -2.76 13.47
C ALA A 172 7.06 -1.81 14.67
N GLN A 173 6.42 -0.65 14.54
CA GLN A 173 6.23 0.29 15.66
C GLN A 173 5.43 -0.32 16.81
N ALA A 174 4.37 -1.08 16.50
CA ALA A 174 3.59 -1.78 17.51
C ALA A 174 4.42 -2.84 18.26
N GLU A 175 5.24 -3.60 17.53
CA GLU A 175 6.14 -4.59 18.13
C GLU A 175 7.25 -3.93 18.97
N HIS A 176 7.84 -2.84 18.49
CA HIS A 176 8.82 -2.07 19.28
C HIS A 176 8.21 -1.49 20.56
N ALA A 177 7.00 -0.95 20.50
CA ALA A 177 6.31 -0.44 21.68
C ALA A 177 6.02 -1.56 22.70
N ARG A 178 5.63 -2.75 22.23
CA ARG A 178 5.43 -3.93 23.10
C ARG A 178 6.73 -4.40 23.73
N ALA A 179 7.80 -4.49 22.94
CA ALA A 179 9.11 -4.90 23.44
C ALA A 179 9.65 -3.90 24.48
N ALA A 180 9.55 -2.61 24.21
CA ALA A 180 9.93 -1.56 25.16
C ALA A 180 9.12 -1.65 26.47
N ALA A 181 7.80 -1.88 26.38
CA ALA A 181 6.97 -2.05 27.57
C ALA A 181 7.33 -3.30 28.40
N LEU A 182 7.76 -4.39 27.75
CA LEU A 182 8.22 -5.60 28.44
C LEU A 182 9.60 -5.43 29.07
N ASP A 183 10.52 -4.74 28.40
CA ASP A 183 11.84 -4.41 28.94
C ASP A 183 11.70 -3.51 30.17
N GLU A 184 10.83 -2.50 30.09
CA GLU A 184 10.49 -1.62 31.21
C GLU A 184 9.95 -2.40 32.42
N ARG A 185 8.98 -3.29 32.20
CA ARG A 185 8.45 -4.17 33.26
C ARG A 185 9.54 -5.04 33.89
N THR A 186 10.46 -5.54 33.08
CA THR A 186 11.57 -6.38 33.57
C THR A 186 12.56 -5.56 34.38
N ARG A 187 12.87 -4.34 33.95
CA ARG A 187 13.73 -3.41 34.70
C ARG A 187 13.12 -3.10 36.06
N ILE A 188 11.84 -2.73 36.11
CA ILE A 188 11.12 -2.44 37.37
C ILE A 188 11.10 -3.67 38.29
N ALA A 189 10.87 -4.87 37.74
CA ALA A 189 10.89 -6.08 38.55
C ALA A 189 12.25 -6.32 39.23
N ARG A 190 13.36 -5.98 38.56
CA ARG A 190 14.71 -6.06 39.16
C ARG A 190 14.92 -4.99 40.22
N GLU A 191 14.56 -3.73 39.94
CA GLU A 191 14.66 -2.64 40.91
C GLU A 191 13.87 -2.95 42.19
N LEU A 192 12.64 -3.47 42.05
CA LEU A 192 11.83 -3.94 43.17
C LEU A 192 12.49 -5.10 43.91
N HIS A 193 13.05 -6.08 43.19
CA HIS A 193 13.75 -7.21 43.80
C HIS A 193 14.97 -6.75 44.62
N ASP A 194 15.75 -5.81 44.11
CA ASP A 194 16.94 -5.28 44.78
C ASP A 194 16.58 -4.54 46.08
N VAL A 195 15.57 -3.66 46.04
CA VAL A 195 15.07 -2.94 47.22
C VAL A 195 14.52 -3.92 48.27
N LEU A 196 13.72 -4.90 47.84
CA LEU A 196 13.15 -5.91 48.74
C LEU A 196 14.24 -6.82 49.32
N ALA A 197 15.18 -7.32 48.52
CA ALA A 197 16.26 -8.17 48.97
C ALA A 197 17.16 -7.46 49.99
N HIS A 198 17.50 -6.19 49.73
CA HIS A 198 18.28 -5.38 50.66
C HIS A 198 17.56 -5.16 52.00
N SER A 199 16.29 -4.75 51.94
CA SER A 199 15.47 -4.47 53.13
C SER A 199 15.25 -5.72 53.98
N LEU A 200 14.91 -6.85 53.34
CA LEU A 200 14.68 -8.12 54.02
C LEU A 200 15.98 -8.70 54.59
N GLY A 201 17.10 -8.60 53.88
CA GLY A 201 18.41 -9.01 54.38
C GLY A 201 18.83 -8.22 55.61
N ALA A 202 18.70 -6.89 55.59
CA ALA A 202 18.99 -6.03 56.74
C ALA A 202 18.06 -6.32 57.93
N LEU A 203 16.78 -6.62 57.68
CA LEU A 203 15.80 -6.99 58.68
C LEU A 203 16.19 -8.32 59.35
N GLY A 204 16.56 -9.34 58.58
CA GLY A 204 17.03 -10.63 59.08
C GLY A 204 18.22 -10.48 60.04
N VAL A 205 19.24 -9.71 59.65
CA VAL A 205 20.42 -9.44 60.51
C VAL A 205 20.04 -8.72 61.81
N GLN A 206 19.08 -7.79 61.78
CA GLN A 206 18.61 -7.09 62.98
C GLN A 206 17.83 -8.00 63.93
N LEU A 207 17.09 -8.97 63.40
CA LEU A 207 16.39 -9.98 64.20
C LEU A 207 17.36 -10.98 64.81
N GLU A 208 18.33 -11.50 64.06
CA GLU A 208 19.41 -12.35 64.59
C GLU A 208 20.17 -11.65 65.73
N LEU A 209 20.46 -10.35 65.57
CA LEU A 209 21.06 -9.55 66.63
C LEU A 209 20.16 -9.44 67.86
N ALA A 210 18.83 -9.31 67.69
CA ALA A 210 17.91 -9.27 68.82
C ALA A 210 17.88 -10.61 69.58
N GLU A 211 17.87 -11.73 68.86
CA GLU A 211 17.92 -13.07 69.44
C GLU A 211 19.23 -13.29 70.22
N ALA A 212 20.38 -12.93 69.66
CA ALA A 212 21.67 -13.04 70.33
C ALA A 212 21.74 -12.17 71.62
N LEU A 213 21.20 -10.95 71.59
CA LEU A 213 21.16 -10.07 72.77
C LEU A 213 20.29 -10.64 73.90
N LEU A 214 19.18 -11.33 73.56
CA LEU A 214 18.33 -12.02 74.54
C LEU A 214 18.98 -13.28 75.09
N ALA A 215 19.47 -14.16 74.19
CA ALA A 215 19.97 -15.48 74.56
C ALA A 215 21.33 -15.46 75.25
N GLU A 216 22.25 -14.61 74.79
CA GLU A 216 23.64 -14.62 75.29
C GLU A 216 23.90 -13.55 76.35
N LYS A 217 23.25 -12.37 76.23
CA LYS A 217 23.56 -11.20 77.07
C LYS A 217 22.45 -10.82 78.04
N SER A 218 21.26 -11.41 77.94
CA SER A 218 20.05 -11.01 78.68
C SER A 218 19.74 -9.49 78.58
N ASP A 219 20.17 -8.84 77.49
CA ASP A 219 19.97 -7.40 77.25
C ASP A 219 18.62 -7.16 76.55
N VAL A 220 17.57 -7.07 77.37
CA VAL A 220 16.19 -6.86 76.90
C VAL A 220 16.03 -5.51 76.18
N ASP A 221 16.67 -4.45 76.68
CA ASP A 221 16.57 -3.12 76.09
C ASP A 221 17.27 -3.05 74.72
N GLY A 222 18.43 -3.71 74.58
CA GLY A 222 19.13 -3.86 73.31
C GLY A 222 18.33 -4.63 72.28
N ALA A 223 17.74 -5.76 72.68
CA ALA A 223 16.87 -6.54 71.81
C ALA A 223 15.64 -5.74 71.36
N LEU A 224 15.00 -4.99 72.26
CA LEU A 224 13.86 -4.13 71.93
C LEU A 224 14.23 -3.04 70.91
N ARG A 225 15.45 -2.47 71.00
CA ARG A 225 15.97 -1.51 70.00
C ARG A 225 16.14 -2.17 68.62
N SER A 226 16.72 -3.36 68.55
CA SER A 226 16.84 -4.12 67.28
C SER A 226 15.47 -4.44 66.66
N VAL A 227 14.49 -4.86 67.47
CA VAL A 227 13.12 -5.12 67.00
C VAL A 227 12.47 -3.84 66.44
N LYS A 228 12.62 -2.70 67.13
CA LYS A 228 12.11 -1.41 66.63
C LYS A 228 12.78 -1.01 65.31
N ARG A 229 14.09 -1.23 65.16
CA ARG A 229 14.83 -0.98 63.92
C ARG A 229 14.35 -1.90 62.79
N SER A 230 14.14 -3.18 63.08
CA SER A 230 13.57 -4.16 62.12
C SER A 230 12.20 -3.72 61.62
N ARG A 231 11.30 -3.27 62.52
CA ARG A 231 9.98 -2.74 62.15
C ARG A 231 10.07 -1.53 61.23
N ARG A 232 11.05 -0.65 61.46
CA ARG A 232 11.28 0.52 60.62
C ARG A 232 11.77 0.12 59.23
N LEU A 233 12.76 -0.78 59.14
CA LEU A 233 13.26 -1.32 57.87
C LEU A 233 12.14 -1.99 57.05
N ALA A 234 11.24 -2.72 57.70
CA ALA A 234 10.07 -3.32 57.04
C ALA A 234 9.11 -2.27 56.48
N ALA A 235 8.82 -1.23 57.25
CA ALA A 235 7.90 -0.17 56.86
C ALA A 235 8.47 0.68 55.71
N ASP A 236 9.75 1.04 55.80
CA ASP A 236 10.45 1.85 54.80
C ASP A 236 10.57 1.07 53.48
N GLY A 237 11.00 -0.19 53.51
CA GLY A 237 11.10 -1.03 52.31
C GLY A 237 9.75 -1.33 51.64
N LEU A 238 8.67 -1.49 52.42
CA LEU A 238 7.33 -1.65 51.87
C LEU A 238 6.80 -0.35 51.24
N ALA A 239 7.12 0.81 51.81
CA ALA A 239 6.74 2.10 51.24
C ALA A 239 7.46 2.33 49.90
N GLU A 240 8.77 2.07 49.84
CA GLU A 240 9.57 2.23 48.62
C GLU A 240 9.11 1.29 47.49
N ALA A 241 8.78 0.02 47.82
CA ALA A 241 8.20 -0.91 46.85
C ALA A 241 6.81 -0.46 46.36
N ARG A 242 5.97 0.14 47.22
CA ARG A 242 4.66 0.69 46.82
C ARG A 242 4.81 1.90 45.91
N ASP A 243 5.76 2.78 46.19
CA ASP A 243 6.02 3.96 45.37
C ASP A 243 6.53 3.59 43.97
N ALA A 244 7.42 2.60 43.87
CA ALA A 244 7.88 2.06 42.59
C ALA A 244 6.74 1.42 41.77
N VAL A 245 5.84 0.66 42.41
CA VAL A 245 4.64 0.11 41.73
C VAL A 245 3.65 1.22 41.34
N ALA A 246 3.49 2.25 42.17
CA ALA A 246 2.59 3.37 41.91
C ALA A 246 3.08 4.28 40.76
N ALA A 247 4.39 4.37 40.53
CA ALA A 247 4.96 5.01 39.34
C ALA A 247 4.55 4.26 38.07
N LEU A 248 4.70 2.93 38.03
CA LEU A 248 4.30 2.10 36.88
C LEU A 248 2.80 2.19 36.55
N ARG A 249 1.95 2.34 37.56
CA ARG A 249 0.49 2.45 37.36
C ARG A 249 0.08 3.78 36.71
N ARG A 250 0.92 4.82 36.76
CA ARG A 250 0.67 6.11 36.12
C ARG A 250 1.09 6.13 34.64
N ASP A 251 2.05 5.29 34.25
CA ASP A 251 2.54 5.18 32.86
C ASP A 251 1.70 4.25 31.97
N ILE A 252 0.68 3.60 32.53
CA ILE A 252 -0.32 2.85 31.76
C ILE A 252 -1.46 3.82 31.43
N PRO A 253 -1.61 4.27 30.16
CA PRO A 253 -2.72 5.13 29.78
C PRO A 253 -4.04 4.42 30.13
N PRO A 254 -5.02 5.11 30.73
CA PRO A 254 -6.29 4.51 31.09
C PRO A 254 -6.92 3.85 29.86
N LEU A 255 -7.55 2.68 30.06
CA LEU A 255 -8.17 1.90 28.98
C LEU A 255 -9.14 2.73 28.12
N ALA A 256 -9.72 3.78 28.70
CA ALA A 256 -10.56 4.76 28.01
C ALA A 256 -9.81 5.54 26.90
N ASP A 257 -8.55 5.93 27.13
CA ASP A 257 -7.75 6.69 26.16
C ASP A 257 -7.26 5.78 25.01
N VAL A 258 -6.99 4.51 25.32
CA VAL A 258 -6.63 3.49 24.31
C VAL A 258 -7.82 3.16 23.40
N LEU A 259 -9.04 3.13 23.95
CA LEU A 259 -10.26 2.91 23.17
C LEU A 259 -10.68 4.14 22.36
N ALA A 260 -10.45 5.36 22.88
CA ALA A 260 -10.73 6.60 22.16
C ALA A 260 -9.77 6.84 20.97
N ALA A 261 -8.53 6.35 21.06
CA ALA A 261 -7.56 6.43 19.96
C ALA A 261 -7.75 5.36 18.86
N ALA A 262 -8.60 4.35 19.10
CA ALA A 262 -8.86 3.24 18.19
C ALA A 262 -10.22 3.36 17.45
N ALA A 263 -11.04 4.37 17.77
CA ALA A 263 -12.32 4.70 17.13
C ALA A 263 -12.16 5.86 16.15
#